data_AF-A0AAV2AB86-F1
#
_entry.id   AF-A0AAV2AB86-F1
#
_cell.length_a   1.000
_cell.length_b   1.000
_cell.length_c   1.000
_cell.angle_alpha   90.00
_cell.angle_beta   90.00
_cell.angle_gamma   90.00
#
_symmetry.space_group_name_H-M   'P 1'
#
loop_
_entity.id
_entity.type
_entity.pdbx_description
1 polymer ?
#
loop_
_entity_poly.entity_id
_entity_poly.type
_entity_poly.pdbx_seq_one_letter_code
_entity_poly.pdbx_strand_id
1 'polypeptide(L)'
;MKTKDFNNNSLPLIWVGIVVASTPNYGYEDRCMVGPTRALRCSLACPLFFISVASLIWSVVICCNLTTPQIKREEVVKELNCSTKMLCFLSMAFTGIWIPGLVAWLELDKVNLRGWRKLFQIFNSWMGVCIVLLLGVGSRHFRNAVLLKYINYLKKLFHITTNEPNKHSLKDFNVIFCYLEYI
;
A
#
# COMPACT_ATOMS: atom_id res chain seq x y z
N MET A 1 28.26 -8.02 -12.62
CA MET A 1 28.30 -6.72 -11.92
C MET A 1 27.25 -6.79 -10.82
N LYS A 2 27.65 -7.01 -9.56
CA LYS A 2 26.74 -7.14 -8.41
C LYS A 2 26.42 -5.72 -7.93
N THR A 3 25.28 -5.17 -8.34
CA THR A 3 24.76 -3.94 -7.75
C THR A 3 24.53 -4.20 -6.27
N LYS A 4 25.30 -3.56 -5.40
CA LYS A 4 25.04 -3.57 -3.96
C LYS A 4 23.61 -3.05 -3.78
N ASP A 5 22.75 -3.89 -3.22
CA ASP A 5 21.39 -3.53 -2.86
C ASP A 5 21.45 -2.35 -1.89
N PHE A 6 21.28 -1.13 -2.42
CA PHE A 6 21.15 0.06 -1.59
C PHE A 6 19.87 -0.14 -0.79
N ASN A 7 20.02 -0.44 0.49
CA ASN A 7 18.90 -0.77 1.35
C ASN A 7 18.00 0.48 1.45
N ASN A 8 16.89 0.49 0.73
CA ASN A 8 15.98 1.63 0.57
C ASN A 8 15.52 2.24 1.91
N ASN A 9 15.60 1.46 2.99
CA ASN A 9 15.29 1.88 4.35
C ASN A 9 16.25 2.96 4.89
N SER A 10 17.43 3.13 4.28
CA SER A 10 18.46 4.09 4.74
C SER A 10 18.18 5.52 4.28
N LEU A 11 17.53 5.69 3.12
CA LEU A 11 17.23 6.99 2.53
C LEU A 11 16.35 7.91 3.41
N PRO A 12 15.20 7.43 3.95
CA PRO A 12 14.40 8.28 4.83
C PRO A 12 15.15 8.61 6.13
N LEU A 13 15.97 7.69 6.66
CA LEU A 13 16.76 7.93 7.87
C LEU A 13 17.83 9.00 7.64
N ILE A 14 18.55 8.93 6.51
CA ILE A 14 19.55 9.93 6.12
C ILE A 14 18.88 11.29 5.93
N TRP A 15 17.74 11.35 5.25
CA TRP A 15 17.01 12.60 5.02
C TRP A 15 16.57 13.24 6.34
N VAL A 16 15.92 12.48 7.21
CA VAL A 16 15.52 12.97 8.55
C VAL A 16 16.75 13.40 9.34
N GLY A 17 17.85 12.63 9.30
CA GLY A 17 19.10 12.97 9.96
C GLY A 17 19.68 14.31 9.51
N ILE A 18 19.72 14.57 8.19
CA ILE A 18 20.17 15.85 7.62
C ILE A 18 19.28 17.01 8.08
N VAL A 19 17.96 16.83 8.04
CA VAL A 19 16.99 17.86 8.42
C VAL A 19 17.08 18.21 9.91
N VAL A 20 17.26 17.21 10.76
CA VAL A 20 17.46 17.39 12.21
C VAL A 20 18.81 18.06 12.49
N ALA A 21 19.90 17.58 11.89
CA ALA A 21 21.24 18.11 12.11
C ALA A 21 21.41 19.55 11.62
N SER A 22 20.68 19.93 10.56
CA SER A 22 20.72 21.29 10.01
C SER A 22 19.84 22.29 10.77
N THR A 23 19.07 21.85 11.77
CA THR A 23 18.18 22.72 12.55
C THR A 23 18.73 22.96 13.97
N PRO A 24 19.29 24.15 14.26
CA PRO A 24 19.69 24.48 15.63
C PRO A 24 18.47 24.52 16.55
N ASN A 25 18.59 23.91 17.74
CA ASN A 25 17.54 23.78 18.78
C ASN A 25 16.41 22.78 18.50
N TYR A 26 16.55 21.90 17.51
CA TYR A 26 15.58 20.82 17.30
C TYR A 26 15.57 19.85 18.51
N GLY A 27 14.43 19.78 19.21
CA GLY A 27 14.26 18.91 20.39
C GLY A 27 14.35 19.61 21.75
N TYR A 28 14.66 20.91 21.79
CA TYR A 28 14.65 21.71 23.03
C TYR A 28 13.30 22.40 23.33
N GLU A 29 12.29 22.17 22.49
CA GLU A 29 10.95 22.73 22.65
C GLU A 29 9.96 21.72 23.26
N ASP A 30 9.03 22.22 24.08
CA ASP A 30 7.97 21.47 24.78
C ASP A 30 7.01 20.65 23.87
N ARG A 31 7.18 20.75 22.55
CA ARG A 31 6.31 20.11 21.55
C ARG A 31 6.87 18.82 20.97
N CYS A 32 7.65 18.05 21.75
CA CYS A 32 8.11 16.70 21.40
C CYS A 32 8.63 16.56 19.95
N MET A 33 9.55 17.45 19.53
CA MET A 33 10.17 17.43 18.19
C MET A 33 9.19 17.69 17.02
N VAL A 34 8.00 18.25 17.27
CA VAL A 34 7.14 18.77 16.20
C VAL A 34 7.76 20.05 15.68
N GLY A 35 8.40 19.98 14.51
CA GLY A 35 9.29 21.02 14.00
C GLY A 35 8.77 22.45 14.22
N PRO A 36 9.55 23.34 14.88
CA PRO A 36 9.06 24.67 15.28
C PRO A 36 8.65 25.52 14.11
N THR A 37 9.45 25.48 13.05
CA THR A 37 9.34 26.41 11.93
C THR A 37 8.56 25.78 10.78
N ARG A 38 7.82 26.62 10.07
CA ARG A 38 7.11 26.22 8.85
C ARG A 38 8.06 25.68 7.78
N ALA A 39 9.28 26.23 7.71
CA ALA A 39 10.33 25.78 6.79
C ALA A 39 10.71 24.32 7.07
N LEU A 40 10.93 23.97 8.34
CA LEU A 40 11.27 22.61 8.74
C LEU A 40 10.14 21.62 8.48
N ARG A 41 8.90 22.02 8.79
CA ARG A 41 7.71 21.23 8.48
C ARG A 41 7.55 20.97 6.98
N CYS A 42 7.85 21.94 6.12
CA CYS A 42 7.85 21.72 4.67
C CYS A 42 9.02 20.85 4.21
N SER A 43 10.23 20.99 4.76
CA SER A 43 11.37 20.14 4.38
C SER A 43 11.11 18.64 4.62
N LEU A 44 10.20 18.30 5.53
CA LEU A 44 9.76 16.92 5.77
C LEU A 44 8.53 16.55 4.92
N ALA A 45 7.48 17.37 4.94
CA ALA A 45 6.20 17.01 4.32
C ALA A 45 6.16 17.22 2.79
N CYS A 46 6.81 18.26 2.28
CA CYS A 46 6.77 18.62 0.87
C CYS A 46 7.43 17.52 -0.01
N PRO A 47 8.64 17.00 0.31
CA PRO A 47 9.23 15.91 -0.46
C PRO A 47 8.39 14.63 -0.45
N LEU A 48 7.80 14.26 0.69
CA LEU A 48 6.91 13.10 0.79
C LEU A 48 5.71 13.21 -0.16
N PHE A 49 5.09 14.38 -0.22
CA PHE A 49 3.98 14.63 -1.13
C PHE A 49 4.41 14.62 -2.61
N PHE A 50 5.54 15.22 -2.95
CA PHE A 50 6.04 15.18 -4.33
C PHE A 50 6.36 13.74 -4.79
N ILE A 51 6.97 12.94 -3.91
CA ILE A 51 7.23 11.53 -4.20
C ILE A 51 5.93 10.76 -4.37
N SER A 52 4.89 11.03 -3.56
CA SER A 52 3.61 10.36 -3.71
C SER A 52 2.89 10.73 -5.01
N VAL A 53 2.93 12.00 -5.40
CA VAL A 53 2.38 12.47 -6.69
C VAL A 53 3.14 11.83 -7.86
N ALA A 54 4.47 11.78 -7.80
CA ALA A 54 5.28 11.11 -8.81
C ALA A 54 4.95 9.61 -8.91
N SER A 55 4.77 8.94 -7.76
CA SER A 55 4.34 7.54 -7.69
C SER A 55 2.95 7.33 -8.32
N LEU A 56 2.02 8.25 -8.08
CA LEU A 56 0.68 8.21 -8.68
C LEU A 56 0.75 8.36 -10.21
N ILE A 57 1.49 9.35 -10.71
CA ILE A 57 1.69 9.55 -12.15
C ILE A 57 2.30 8.30 -12.78
N TRP A 58 3.35 7.74 -12.16
CA TRP A 58 3.99 6.53 -12.66
C TRP A 58 3.05 5.32 -12.67
N SER A 59 2.24 5.16 -11.62
CA SER A 59 1.23 4.09 -11.54
C SER A 59 0.18 4.21 -12.63
N VAL A 60 -0.27 5.44 -12.94
CA VAL A 60 -1.22 5.69 -14.04
C VAL A 60 -0.59 5.35 -15.39
N VAL A 61 0.67 5.76 -15.63
CA VAL A 61 1.40 5.43 -16.85
C VAL A 61 1.53 3.91 -17.02
N ILE A 62 1.87 3.17 -15.97
CA ILE A 62 1.93 1.71 -16.02
C ILE A 62 0.55 1.11 -16.33
N CYS A 63 -0.52 1.58 -15.67
CA CYS A 63 -1.88 1.13 -15.96
C CYS A 63 -2.26 1.33 -17.44
N CYS A 64 -1.94 2.49 -18.01
CA CYS A 64 -2.17 2.77 -19.43
C CYS A 64 -1.38 1.80 -20.32
N ASN A 65 -0.09 1.59 -20.04
CA ASN A 65 0.77 0.68 -20.81
C ASN A 65 0.30 -0.78 -20.75
N LEU A 66 -0.27 -1.22 -19.63
CA LEU A 66 -0.81 -2.58 -19.48
C LEU A 66 -2.12 -2.81 -20.24
N THR A 67 -2.75 -1.75 -20.78
CA THR A 67 -3.92 -1.88 -21.66
C THR A 67 -3.53 -2.42 -23.04
N THR A 68 -2.30 -2.14 -23.47
CA THR A 68 -1.72 -2.65 -24.73
C THR A 68 -0.41 -3.39 -24.43
N PRO A 69 -0.47 -4.57 -23.79
CA PRO A 69 0.72 -5.27 -23.33
C PRO A 69 1.55 -5.78 -24.52
N GLN A 70 2.84 -5.42 -24.54
CA GLN A 70 3.81 -6.01 -25.48
C GLN A 70 4.29 -7.40 -25.05
N ILE A 71 3.99 -7.79 -23.81
CA ILE A 71 4.42 -9.06 -23.21
C ILE A 71 3.47 -10.17 -23.68
N LYS A 72 4.02 -11.22 -24.29
CA LYS A 72 3.26 -12.38 -24.82
C LYS A 72 2.73 -13.34 -23.74
N ARG A 73 3.21 -13.23 -22.49
CA ARG A 73 2.80 -14.10 -21.38
C ARG A 73 1.58 -13.51 -20.65
N GLU A 74 0.40 -13.99 -20.99
CA GLU A 74 -0.87 -13.48 -20.46
C GLU A 74 -1.00 -13.60 -18.95
N GLU A 75 -0.51 -14.69 -18.35
CA GLU A 75 -0.55 -14.89 -16.88
C GLU A 75 0.19 -13.79 -16.13
N VAL A 76 1.39 -13.42 -16.61
CA VAL A 76 2.22 -12.35 -16.04
C VAL A 76 1.54 -11.00 -16.19
N VAL A 77 0.90 -10.75 -17.34
CA VAL A 77 0.16 -9.51 -17.57
C VAL A 77 -1.06 -9.41 -16.65
N LYS A 78 -1.80 -10.50 -16.44
CA LYS A 78 -2.98 -10.55 -15.53
C LYS A 78 -2.57 -10.23 -14.09
N GLU A 79 -1.47 -10.80 -13.61
CA GLU A 79 -0.93 -10.54 -12.27
C GLU A 79 -0.42 -9.11 -12.12
N LEU A 80 0.34 -8.62 -13.10
CA LEU A 80 0.90 -7.27 -13.09
C LEU A 80 -0.20 -6.21 -13.15
N ASN A 81 -1.26 -6.43 -13.93
CA ASN A 81 -2.42 -5.55 -14.02
C ASN A 81 -3.18 -5.45 -12.69
N CYS A 82 -3.42 -6.59 -12.02
CA CYS A 82 -4.06 -6.60 -10.70
C CYS A 82 -3.23 -5.82 -9.66
N SER A 83 -1.92 -6.08 -9.61
CA SER A 83 -1.00 -5.42 -8.67
C SER A 83 -0.88 -3.91 -8.95
N THR A 84 -0.81 -3.52 -10.22
CA THR A 84 -0.69 -2.10 -10.61
C THR A 84 -1.97 -1.33 -10.29
N LYS A 85 -3.15 -1.91 -10.51
CA LYS A 85 -4.43 -1.29 -10.13
C LYS A 85 -4.53 -1.03 -8.63
N MET A 86 -4.11 -2.00 -7.81
CA MET A 86 -4.05 -1.84 -6.35
C MET A 86 -3.06 -0.74 -5.95
N LEU A 87 -1.87 -0.72 -6.55
CA LEU A 87 -0.85 0.30 -6.30
C LEU A 87 -1.31 1.71 -6.72
N CYS A 88 -2.02 1.82 -7.84
CA CYS A 88 -2.60 3.05 -8.34
C CYS A 88 -3.66 3.59 -7.37
N PHE A 89 -4.57 2.73 -6.91
CA PHE A 89 -5.57 3.11 -5.92
C PHE A 89 -4.93 3.55 -4.60
N LEU A 90 -3.93 2.80 -4.12
CA LEU A 90 -3.22 3.15 -2.89
C LEU A 90 -2.46 4.48 -3.01
N SER A 91 -1.80 4.73 -4.15
CA SER A 91 -1.10 5.99 -4.41
C SER A 91 -2.07 7.17 -4.50
N MET A 92 -3.26 6.97 -5.06
CA MET A 92 -4.31 7.98 -5.14
C MET A 92 -4.86 8.29 -3.76
N ALA A 93 -5.16 7.26 -2.95
CA ALA A 93 -5.57 7.42 -1.56
C ALA A 93 -4.51 8.17 -0.74
N PHE A 94 -3.24 7.77 -0.86
CA PHE A 94 -2.14 8.43 -0.14
C PHE A 94 -2.04 9.91 -0.51
N THR A 95 -2.00 10.23 -1.80
CA THR A 95 -1.93 11.61 -2.27
C THR A 95 -3.15 12.42 -1.80
N GLY A 96 -4.35 11.86 -1.90
CA GLY A 96 -5.59 12.50 -1.45
C GLY A 96 -5.62 12.80 0.04
N ILE A 97 -5.11 11.89 0.88
CA ILE A 97 -5.03 12.06 2.34
C ILE A 97 -3.98 13.10 2.72
N TRP A 98 -2.89 13.21 1.96
CA TRP A 98 -1.85 14.19 2.22
C TRP A 98 -2.19 15.62 1.79
N ILE A 99 -3.22 15.83 0.96
CA ILE A 99 -3.74 17.19 0.66
C ILE A 99 -4.20 17.93 1.94
N PRO A 100 -5.17 17.41 2.74
CA PRO A 100 -5.52 18.02 4.01
C PRO A 100 -4.36 17.94 5.03
N GLY A 101 -3.48 16.93 4.89
CA GLY A 101 -2.24 16.84 5.65
C GLY A 101 -1.33 18.06 5.47
N LEU A 102 -1.07 18.49 4.24
CA LEU A 102 -0.26 19.67 3.95
C LEU A 102 -0.90 20.94 4.52
N VAL A 103 -2.22 21.10 4.38
CA VAL A 103 -2.96 22.25 4.95
C VAL A 103 -2.83 22.29 6.48
N ALA A 104 -3.03 21.14 7.14
CA ALA A 104 -2.94 20.99 8.59
C ALA A 104 -1.51 21.14 9.13
N TRP A 105 -0.52 20.62 8.40
CA TRP A 105 0.88 20.53 8.80
C TRP A 105 1.64 21.84 8.60
N LEU A 106 1.40 22.53 7.47
CA LEU A 106 2.00 23.83 7.15
C LEU A 106 1.22 25.01 7.73
N GLU A 107 0.12 24.73 8.43
CA GLU A 107 -0.76 25.73 9.04
C GLU A 107 -1.25 26.81 8.07
N LEU A 108 -1.66 26.38 6.88
CA LEU A 108 -2.14 27.27 5.82
C LEU A 108 -3.47 27.94 6.18
N ASP A 109 -4.38 27.19 6.79
CA ASP A 109 -5.68 27.67 7.27
C ASP A 109 -5.67 27.80 8.79
N LYS A 110 -5.33 29.00 9.26
CA LYS A 110 -5.25 29.30 10.70
C LYS A 110 -6.61 29.28 11.38
N VAL A 111 -7.71 29.46 10.64
CA VAL A 111 -9.07 29.56 11.20
C VAL A 111 -9.64 28.17 11.48
N ASN A 112 -9.54 27.24 10.53
CA ASN A 112 -10.10 25.89 10.66
C ASN A 112 -9.04 24.80 10.90
N LEU A 113 -7.87 25.17 11.43
CA LEU A 113 -6.74 24.28 11.65
C LEU A 113 -7.12 22.99 12.42
N ARG A 114 -8.00 23.11 13.42
CA ARG A 114 -8.47 21.98 14.23
C ARG A 114 -9.30 21.00 13.42
N GLY A 115 -10.09 21.48 12.46
CA GLY A 115 -10.86 20.64 11.54
C GLY A 115 -9.95 19.86 10.61
N TRP A 116 -9.01 20.55 9.95
CA TRP A 116 -8.04 19.93 9.04
C TRP A 116 -7.18 18.86 9.72
N ARG A 117 -6.70 19.12 10.95
CA ARG A 117 -5.92 18.14 11.73
C ARG A 117 -6.71 16.88 12.05
N LYS A 118 -7.97 17.02 12.49
CA LYS A 118 -8.84 15.86 12.76
C LYS A 118 -9.09 15.05 11.49
N LEU A 119 -9.39 15.74 10.38
CA LEU A 119 -9.64 15.11 9.09
C LEU A 119 -8.41 14.31 8.63
N PHE A 120 -7.24 14.93 8.65
CA PHE A 120 -5.98 14.27 8.31
C PHE A 120 -5.70 13.07 9.22
N GLN A 121 -5.88 13.20 10.53
CA GLN A 121 -5.61 12.13 11.48
C GLN A 121 -6.53 10.92 11.25
N ILE A 122 -7.83 11.14 11.03
CA ILE A 122 -8.80 10.06 10.75
C ILE A 122 -8.39 9.32 9.48
N PHE A 123 -8.20 10.04 8.38
CA PHE A 123 -7.83 9.42 7.11
C PHE A 123 -6.47 8.72 7.16
N ASN A 124 -5.48 9.34 7.78
CA ASN A 124 -4.14 8.76 7.90
C ASN A 124 -4.14 7.50 8.78
N SER A 125 -4.97 7.44 9.83
CA SER A 125 -5.11 6.23 10.65
C SER A 125 -5.74 5.05 9.89
N TRP A 126 -6.63 5.34 8.94
CA TRP A 126 -7.25 4.34 8.07
C TRP A 126 -6.32 3.81 6.97
N MET A 127 -5.21 4.51 6.67
CA MET A 127 -4.28 4.08 5.63
C MET A 127 -3.69 2.69 5.90
N GLY A 128 -3.34 2.39 7.15
CA GLY A 128 -2.82 1.07 7.53
C GLY A 128 -3.83 -0.05 7.24
N VAL A 129 -5.11 0.20 7.50
CA VAL A 129 -6.20 -0.75 7.20
C VAL A 129 -6.32 -0.95 5.69
N CYS A 130 -6.30 0.12 4.91
CA CYS A 130 -6.33 0.05 3.44
C CYS A 130 -5.15 -0.77 2.88
N ILE A 131 -3.94 -0.58 3.42
CA ILE A 131 -2.75 -1.34 3.02
C ILE A 131 -2.94 -2.83 3.30
N VAL A 132 -3.39 -3.20 4.50
CA VAL A 132 -3.60 -4.62 4.87
C VAL A 132 -4.69 -5.26 4.03
N LEU A 133 -5.80 -4.56 3.77
CA LEU A 133 -6.90 -5.09 2.98
C LEU A 133 -6.53 -5.23 1.50
N LEU A 134 -5.87 -4.24 0.91
CA LEU A 134 -5.57 -4.23 -0.53
C LEU A 134 -4.34 -5.07 -0.87
N LEU A 135 -3.22 -4.88 -0.16
CA LEU A 135 -1.96 -5.58 -0.44
C LEU A 135 -1.86 -6.91 0.30
N GLY A 136 -2.51 -7.06 1.46
CA GLY A 136 -2.55 -8.30 2.22
C GLY A 136 -3.68 -9.21 1.74
N VAL A 137 -4.89 -8.98 2.25
CA VAL A 137 -6.05 -9.87 2.04
C VAL A 137 -6.48 -9.92 0.56
N GLY A 138 -6.41 -8.79 -0.14
CA GLY A 138 -6.75 -8.68 -1.56
C GLY A 138 -5.77 -9.38 -2.50
N SER A 139 -4.55 -9.68 -2.04
CA SER A 139 -3.54 -10.34 -2.87
C SER A 139 -3.99 -11.76 -3.27
N ARG A 140 -3.85 -12.08 -4.56
CA ARG A 140 -4.12 -13.44 -5.07
C ARG A 140 -3.24 -14.48 -4.38
N HIS A 141 -1.98 -14.15 -4.11
CA HIS A 141 -1.05 -15.05 -3.41
C HIS A 141 -1.52 -15.40 -2.00
N PHE A 142 -1.99 -14.38 -1.27
CA PHE A 142 -2.52 -14.58 0.08
C PHE A 142 -3.80 -15.42 0.04
N ARG A 143 -4.75 -15.07 -0.83
CA ARG A 143 -6.01 -15.84 -1.02
C ARG A 143 -5.73 -17.29 -1.39
N ASN A 144 -4.83 -17.52 -2.35
CA ASN A 144 -4.46 -18.87 -2.78
C ASN A 144 -3.81 -19.66 -1.65
N ALA A 145 -2.89 -19.06 -0.88
CA ALA A 145 -2.24 -19.72 0.24
C ALA A 145 -3.23 -20.12 1.36
N VAL A 146 -4.15 -19.22 1.72
CA VAL A 146 -5.20 -19.48 2.71
C VAL A 146 -6.13 -20.59 2.23
N LEU A 147 -6.56 -20.52 0.97
CA LEU A 147 -7.47 -21.48 0.37
C LEU A 147 -6.83 -22.87 0.24
N LEU A 148 -5.54 -22.95 -0.14
CA LEU A 148 -4.79 -24.21 -0.18
C LEU A 148 -4.69 -24.85 1.21
N LYS A 149 -4.44 -24.04 2.24
CA LYS A 149 -4.39 -24.49 3.64
C LYS A 149 -5.75 -25.00 4.11
N TYR A 150 -6.83 -24.31 3.73
CA TYR A 150 -8.20 -24.72 4.04
C TYR A 150 -8.60 -26.02 3.34
N ILE A 151 -8.26 -26.19 2.05
CA ILE A 151 -8.47 -27.45 1.31
C ILE A 151 -7.70 -28.60 1.97
N ASN A 152 -6.44 -28.38 2.34
CA ASN A 152 -5.64 -29.41 3.02
C ASN A 152 -6.23 -29.78 4.39
N TYR A 153 -6.79 -28.81 5.11
CA TYR A 153 -7.50 -29.04 6.36
C TYR A 153 -8.77 -29.87 6.14
N LEU A 154 -9.60 -29.52 5.15
CA LEU A 154 -10.79 -30.29 4.78
C LEU A 154 -10.44 -31.70 4.32
N LYS A 155 -9.40 -31.87 3.48
CA LYS A 155 -8.92 -33.20 3.08
C LYS A 155 -8.52 -34.04 4.29
N LYS A 156 -7.86 -33.45 5.28
CA LYS A 156 -7.48 -34.16 6.52
C LYS A 156 -8.70 -34.56 7.36
N LEU A 157 -9.74 -33.72 7.39
CA LEU A 157 -11.02 -34.01 8.05
C LEU A 157 -11.82 -35.11 7.35
N PHE A 158 -11.89 -35.07 6.02
CA PHE A 158 -12.64 -36.05 5.22
C PHE A 158 -11.88 -37.38 5.00
N HIS A 159 -10.55 -37.39 5.06
CA HIS A 159 -9.78 -38.65 5.06
C HIS A 159 -9.97 -39.48 6.34
N ILE A 160 -10.60 -38.95 7.38
CA ILE A 160 -11.05 -39.73 8.55
C ILE A 160 -12.37 -40.47 8.25
N THR A 161 -13.09 -40.13 7.17
CA THR A 161 -14.43 -40.68 6.90
C THR A 161 -14.62 -41.47 5.61
N THR A 162 -13.63 -41.62 4.72
CA THR A 162 -13.79 -42.46 3.53
C THR A 162 -12.60 -43.37 3.23
N ASN A 163 -12.69 -44.61 3.71
CA ASN A 163 -12.27 -45.76 2.91
C ASN A 163 -13.23 -45.88 1.71
N GLU A 164 -13.11 -44.99 0.71
CA GLU A 164 -13.39 -45.25 -0.72
C GLU A 164 -13.35 -43.93 -1.54
N PRO A 165 -12.61 -43.87 -2.67
CA PRO A 165 -12.51 -42.68 -3.50
C PRO A 165 -13.58 -42.67 -4.60
N ASN A 166 -14.57 -41.77 -4.52
CA ASN A 166 -15.50 -41.55 -5.63
C ASN A 166 -15.14 -40.27 -6.41
N LYS A 167 -14.78 -40.45 -7.68
CA LYS A 167 -14.17 -39.48 -8.62
C LYS A 167 -15.05 -38.27 -8.99
N HIS A 168 -16.26 -38.16 -8.47
CA HIS A 168 -17.23 -37.14 -8.91
C HIS A 168 -17.10 -35.77 -8.20
N SER A 169 -16.49 -35.70 -7.01
CA SER A 169 -16.43 -34.47 -6.21
C SER A 169 -15.45 -33.39 -6.73
N LEU A 170 -14.52 -33.77 -7.61
CA LEU A 170 -13.49 -32.86 -8.15
C LEU A 170 -14.01 -31.91 -9.26
N LYS A 171 -15.12 -32.24 -9.93
CA LYS A 171 -15.69 -31.38 -10.97
C LYS A 171 -16.46 -30.18 -10.40
N ASP A 172 -17.18 -30.37 -9.29
CA ASP A 172 -17.98 -29.30 -8.69
C ASP A 172 -17.12 -28.26 -7.96
N PHE A 173 -15.92 -28.65 -7.48
CA PHE A 173 -14.95 -27.72 -6.88
C PHE A 173 -14.34 -26.73 -7.89
N ASN A 174 -14.19 -27.12 -9.16
CA ASN A 174 -13.70 -26.22 -10.21
C ASN A 174 -14.73 -25.15 -10.61
N VAL A 175 -16.03 -25.42 -10.43
CA VAL A 175 -17.11 -24.46 -10.77
C VAL A 175 -17.18 -23.32 -9.75
N ILE A 176 -16.94 -23.60 -8.47
CA ILE A 176 -16.85 -22.57 -7.41
C ILE A 176 -15.61 -21.67 -7.63
N PHE A 177 -14.54 -22.21 -8.21
CA PHE A 177 -13.29 -21.49 -8.48
C PHE A 177 -13.44 -20.40 -9.56
N CYS A 178 -14.32 -20.59 -10.54
CA CYS A 178 -14.59 -19.57 -11.56
C CYS A 178 -15.35 -18.35 -10.98
N TYR A 179 -16.21 -18.55 -9.98
CA TYR A 179 -16.99 -17.44 -9.40
C TYR A 179 -16.16 -16.51 -8.51
N LEU A 180 -15.07 -17.00 -7.93
CA LEU A 180 -14.14 -16.22 -7.10
C LEU A 180 -13.06 -15.47 -7.90
N GLU A 181 -12.92 -15.75 -9.20
CA GLU A 181 -12.03 -14.99 -10.09
C GLU A 181 -12.66 -13.71 -10.66
N TYR A 182 -13.99 -13.55 -10.51
CA TYR A 182 -14.77 -12.42 -11.02
C TYR A 182 -15.20 -11.39 -9.94
N ILE A 183 -14.76 -11.57 -8.68
CA ILE A 183 -14.90 -10.59 -7.58
C ILE A 183 -13.51 -10.14 -7.13
#